data_AF-A0A2X2LGT6-F1
#
_entry.id   AF-A0A2X2LGT6-F1
#
_cell.length_a   1.000
_cell.length_b   1.000
_cell.length_c   1.000
_cell.angle_alpha   90.00
_cell.angle_beta   90.00
_cell.angle_gamma   90.00
#
_symmetry.space_group_name_H-M   'P 1'
#
loop_
_entity.id
_entity.type
_entity.pdbx_description
1 polymer ?
#
loop_
_entity_poly.entity_id
_entity_poly.type
_entity_poly.pdbx_seq_one_letter_code
_entity_poly.pdbx_strand_id
1 'polypeptide(L)'
;MATIYSLFLGILSIALCISAATGNAVLEEMYSNASVRNTNLLRQQIYEIAANEIGVREIGGDNKGPEISKYLAYVGLGDGYEWCAAFASWCYGQAGLQYRAVHGVLRSFRKHVVVHKAKSIRDMSSRLIYLLSIAAN
;
A
#
# COMPACT_ATOMS: atom_id res chain seq x y z
N MET A 1 -9.96 -12.93 62.65
CA MET A 1 -10.54 -13.62 61.48
C MET A 1 -10.71 -12.72 60.24
N ALA A 2 -10.91 -11.41 60.37
CA ALA A 2 -11.08 -10.51 59.21
C ALA A 2 -9.82 -10.31 58.31
N THR A 3 -8.61 -10.50 58.84
CA THR A 3 -7.35 -10.18 58.15
C THR A 3 -7.01 -11.12 56.99
N ILE A 4 -7.42 -12.39 57.05
CA ILE A 4 -7.15 -13.39 56.00
C ILE A 4 -8.01 -13.15 54.75
N TYR A 5 -9.27 -12.75 54.94
CA TYR A 5 -10.18 -12.49 53.82
C TYR A 5 -9.78 -11.24 53.02
N SER A 6 -9.27 -10.20 53.70
CA SER A 6 -8.77 -8.99 53.04
C SER A 6 -7.53 -9.23 52.19
N LEU A 7 -6.62 -10.11 52.64
CA LEU A 7 -5.44 -10.50 51.86
C LEU A 7 -5.83 -11.33 50.63
N PHE A 8 -6.74 -12.30 50.79
CA PHE A 8 -7.23 -13.12 49.68
C PHE A 8 -7.97 -12.29 48.62
N LEU A 9 -8.83 -11.35 49.04
CA LEU A 9 -9.52 -10.43 48.14
C LEU A 9 -8.56 -9.51 47.37
N GLY A 10 -7.51 -9.03 48.05
CA GLY A 10 -6.45 -8.23 47.42
C GLY A 10 -5.68 -9.01 46.36
N ILE A 11 -5.28 -10.25 46.66
CA ILE A 11 -4.55 -11.11 45.71
C ILE A 11 -5.44 -11.44 44.50
N LEU A 12 -6.72 -11.76 44.73
CA LEU A 12 -7.67 -12.04 43.64
C LEU A 12 -7.87 -10.81 42.74
N SER A 13 -8.00 -9.62 43.33
CA SER A 13 -8.14 -8.37 42.59
C SER A 13 -6.91 -8.06 41.73
N ILE A 14 -5.71 -8.25 42.26
CA ILE A 14 -4.46 -8.03 41.52
C ILE A 14 -4.35 -9.04 40.37
N ALA A 15 -4.66 -10.31 40.63
CA ALA A 15 -4.65 -11.35 39.59
C ALA A 15 -5.64 -11.03 38.47
N LEU A 16 -6.87 -10.58 38.80
CA LEU A 16 -7.88 -10.19 37.82
C LEU A 16 -7.42 -8.99 36.98
N CYS A 17 -6.81 -7.98 37.61
CA CYS A 17 -6.27 -6.81 36.92
C CYS A 17 -5.12 -7.18 35.97
N ILE A 18 -4.23 -8.10 36.38
CA ILE A 18 -3.15 -8.58 35.52
C ILE A 18 -3.71 -9.33 34.32
N SER A 19 -4.66 -10.26 34.51
CA SER A 19 -5.27 -11.01 33.42
C SER A 19 -5.98 -10.12 32.39
N ALA A 20 -6.70 -9.08 32.83
CA ALA A 20 -7.34 -8.13 31.94
C ALA A 20 -6.31 -7.31 31.13
N ALA A 21 -5.24 -6.83 31.78
CA ALA A 21 -4.17 -6.10 31.11
C ALA A 21 -3.42 -6.95 30.08
N THR A 22 -3.13 -8.23 30.40
CA THR A 22 -2.49 -9.17 29.47
C THR A 22 -3.39 -9.48 28.27
N GLY A 23 -4.70 -9.66 28.48
CA GLY A 23 -5.65 -9.91 27.39
C GLY A 23 -5.68 -8.77 26.36
N ASN A 24 -5.75 -7.52 26.82
CA ASN A 24 -5.75 -6.36 25.93
C ASN A 24 -4.44 -6.24 25.14
N ALA A 25 -3.28 -6.48 25.75
CA ALA A 25 -1.99 -6.43 25.07
C ALA A 25 -1.86 -7.48 23.95
N VAL A 26 -2.36 -8.70 24.19
CA VAL A 26 -2.36 -9.78 23.19
C VAL A 26 -3.28 -9.45 22.02
N LEU A 27 -4.45 -8.84 22.26
CA LEU A 27 -5.36 -8.44 21.19
C LEU A 27 -4.76 -7.36 20.29
N GLU A 28 -4.11 -6.34 20.87
CA GLU A 28 -3.40 -5.30 20.12
C GLU A 28 -2.24 -5.88 19.30
N GLU A 29 -1.49 -6.83 19.85
CA GLU A 29 -0.43 -7.52 19.13
C GLU A 29 -0.99 -8.38 17.98
N MET A 30 -2.07 -9.13 18.20
CA MET A 30 -2.70 -9.94 17.15
C MET A 30 -3.26 -9.07 16.02
N TYR A 31 -3.89 -7.94 16.36
CA TYR A 31 -4.43 -6.99 15.39
C TYR A 31 -3.31 -6.33 14.57
N SER A 32 -2.25 -5.86 15.22
CA SER A 32 -1.09 -5.30 14.52
C SER A 32 -0.40 -6.34 13.63
N ASN A 33 -0.21 -7.58 14.08
CA ASN A 33 0.35 -8.67 13.28
C ASN A 33 -0.54 -9.02 12.08
N ALA A 34 -1.86 -9.04 12.24
CA ALA A 34 -2.79 -9.25 11.12
C ALA A 34 -2.72 -8.10 10.10
N SER A 35 -2.72 -6.85 10.58
CA SER A 35 -2.58 -5.65 9.74
C SER A 35 -1.26 -5.65 8.94
N VAL A 36 -0.14 -5.97 9.60
CA VAL A 36 1.17 -6.07 8.94
C VAL A 36 1.18 -7.20 7.90
N ARG A 37 0.62 -8.37 8.22
CA ARG A 37 0.50 -9.48 7.25
C ARG A 37 -0.32 -9.07 6.03
N ASN A 38 -1.49 -8.47 6.23
CA ASN A 38 -2.34 -7.99 5.14
C ASN A 38 -1.61 -6.97 4.25
N THR A 39 -0.85 -6.05 4.87
CA THR A 39 -0.04 -5.08 4.13
C THR A 39 1.05 -5.75 3.29
N ASN A 40 1.71 -6.79 3.81
CA ASN A 40 2.74 -7.53 3.07
C ASN A 40 2.14 -8.33 1.90
N LEU A 41 0.97 -8.95 2.09
CA LEU A 41 0.26 -9.65 1.03
C LEU A 41 -0.15 -8.69 -0.10
N LEU A 42 -0.66 -7.50 0.23
CA LEU A 42 -0.99 -6.47 -0.76
C LEU A 42 0.26 -6.01 -1.53
N ARG A 43 1.37 -5.76 -0.85
CA ARG A 43 2.64 -5.41 -1.52
C ARG A 43 3.09 -6.53 -2.46
N GLN A 44 2.99 -7.78 -2.04
CA GLN A 44 3.34 -8.93 -2.85
C GLN A 44 2.48 -9.00 -4.11
N GLN A 45 1.17 -8.84 -3.98
CA GLN A 45 0.25 -8.81 -5.11
C GLN A 45 0.59 -7.70 -6.10
N ILE A 46 0.91 -6.49 -5.62
CA ILE A 46 1.34 -5.38 -6.49
C ILE A 46 2.63 -5.73 -7.25
N TYR A 47 3.59 -6.43 -6.61
CA TYR A 47 4.79 -6.90 -7.31
C TYR A 47 4.47 -7.94 -8.36
N GLU A 48 3.60 -8.90 -8.07
CA GLU A 48 3.22 -9.95 -9.01
C GLU A 48 2.53 -9.34 -10.25
N ILE A 49 1.66 -8.35 -10.05
CA ILE A 49 1.06 -7.57 -11.14
C ILE A 49 2.15 -6.87 -11.96
N ALA A 50 3.06 -6.15 -11.31
CA ALA A 50 4.13 -5.43 -12.01
C ALA A 50 5.12 -6.36 -12.72
N ALA A 51 5.38 -7.54 -12.15
CA ALA A 51 6.28 -8.55 -12.70
C ALA A 51 5.73 -9.16 -14.01
N ASN A 52 4.41 -9.25 -14.14
CA ASN A 52 3.77 -9.71 -15.38
C ASN A 52 3.94 -8.73 -16.55
N GLU A 53 4.37 -7.50 -16.27
CA GLU A 53 4.61 -6.46 -17.28
C GLU A 53 6.10 -6.28 -17.59
N ILE A 54 6.97 -7.18 -17.07
CA ILE A 54 8.39 -7.20 -17.42
C ILE A 54 8.54 -7.43 -18.92
N GLY A 55 9.29 -6.55 -19.58
CA GLY A 55 9.55 -6.63 -21.02
C GLY A 55 8.58 -5.81 -21.88
N VAL A 56 7.53 -5.22 -21.30
CA VAL A 56 6.77 -4.15 -21.94
C VAL A 56 7.72 -3.00 -22.26
N ARG A 57 7.60 -2.44 -23.47
CA ARG A 57 8.43 -1.35 -23.96
C ARG A 57 7.62 -0.43 -24.86
N GLU A 58 8.12 0.78 -25.06
CA GLU A 58 7.57 1.70 -26.05
C GLU A 58 7.68 1.12 -27.46
N ILE A 59 6.64 1.33 -28.27
CA ILE A 59 6.64 0.95 -29.68
C ILE A 59 6.74 2.22 -30.52
N GLY A 60 7.85 2.37 -31.25
CA GLY A 60 8.10 3.54 -32.10
C GLY A 60 8.54 4.80 -31.36
N GLY A 61 8.92 4.69 -30.08
CA GLY A 61 9.37 5.80 -29.22
C GLY A 61 8.27 6.78 -28.82
N ASP A 62 8.59 7.83 -28.07
CA ASP A 62 7.65 8.86 -27.58
C ASP A 62 6.55 8.33 -26.65
N ASN A 63 6.87 7.48 -25.66
CA ASN A 63 5.91 7.07 -24.63
C ASN A 63 4.58 6.53 -25.21
N LYS A 64 4.66 5.67 -26.23
CA LYS A 64 3.48 5.10 -26.90
C LYS A 64 3.59 3.60 -27.09
N GLY A 65 2.46 2.97 -27.31
CA GLY A 65 2.34 1.52 -27.46
C GLY A 65 1.16 0.99 -26.66
N PRO A 66 0.59 -0.16 -27.04
CA PRO A 66 -0.70 -0.63 -26.54
C PRO A 66 -0.74 -0.74 -25.00
N GLU A 67 0.33 -1.25 -24.39
CA GLU A 67 0.42 -1.38 -22.94
C GLU A 67 0.65 -0.02 -22.24
N ILE A 68 1.39 0.89 -22.87
CA ILE A 68 1.60 2.24 -22.33
C ILE A 68 0.30 3.03 -22.37
N SER A 69 -0.43 2.95 -23.49
CA SER A 69 -1.77 3.51 -23.64
C SER A 69 -2.71 2.97 -22.56
N LYS A 70 -2.65 1.67 -22.23
CA LYS A 70 -3.41 1.05 -21.13
C LYS A 70 -3.12 1.73 -19.78
N TYR A 71 -1.85 1.95 -19.45
CA TYR A 71 -1.47 2.61 -18.20
C TYR A 71 -1.90 4.08 -18.16
N LEU A 72 -1.68 4.81 -19.26
CA LEU A 72 -2.04 6.22 -19.37
C LEU A 72 -3.57 6.41 -19.31
N ALA A 73 -4.33 5.56 -20.01
CA ALA A 73 -5.78 5.58 -19.97
C ALA A 73 -6.34 5.34 -18.57
N TYR A 74 -5.70 4.48 -17.77
CA TYR A 74 -6.11 4.24 -16.37
C TYR A 74 -6.09 5.53 -15.52
N VAL A 75 -5.16 6.45 -15.79
CA VAL A 75 -5.09 7.76 -15.14
C VAL A 75 -5.75 8.89 -15.95
N GLY A 76 -6.43 8.56 -17.05
CA GLY A 76 -7.16 9.51 -17.90
C GLY A 76 -6.27 10.34 -18.85
N LEU A 77 -5.08 9.83 -19.19
CA LEU A 77 -4.16 10.43 -20.17
C LEU A 77 -4.18 9.65 -21.50
N GLY A 78 -3.73 10.29 -22.58
CA GLY A 78 -3.46 9.66 -23.87
C GLY A 78 -1.96 9.42 -24.06
N ASP A 79 -1.58 8.89 -25.23
CA ASP A 79 -0.18 8.61 -25.58
C ASP A 79 0.70 9.88 -25.61
N GLY A 80 2.01 9.69 -25.46
CA GLY A 80 3.01 10.77 -25.49
C GLY A 80 3.41 11.33 -24.13
N TYR A 81 2.65 11.02 -23.07
CA TYR A 81 2.98 11.37 -21.70
C TYR A 81 3.89 10.33 -21.04
N GLU A 82 4.75 10.77 -20.12
CA GLU A 82 5.56 9.86 -19.31
C GLU A 82 4.68 8.93 -18.47
N TRP A 83 4.95 7.63 -18.56
CA TRP A 83 4.00 6.61 -18.12
C TRP A 83 4.40 5.88 -16.84
N CYS A 84 5.55 6.18 -16.23
CA CYS A 84 6.04 5.48 -15.04
C CYS A 84 5.08 5.60 -13.83
N ALA A 85 4.52 6.79 -13.59
CA ALA A 85 3.55 7.01 -12.53
C ALA A 85 2.16 6.43 -12.87
N ALA A 86 1.82 6.40 -14.16
CA ALA A 86 0.59 5.80 -14.67
C ALA A 86 0.61 4.28 -14.49
N PHE A 87 1.73 3.63 -14.81
CA PHE A 87 1.97 2.21 -14.56
C PHE A 87 1.84 1.87 -13.08
N ALA A 88 2.51 2.63 -12.20
CA ALA A 88 2.39 2.38 -10.76
C ALA A 88 0.93 2.53 -10.29
N SER A 89 0.23 3.56 -10.74
CA SER A 89 -1.19 3.76 -10.41
C SER A 89 -2.06 2.61 -10.90
N TRP A 90 -1.79 2.10 -12.11
CA TRP A 90 -2.46 0.94 -12.68
C TRP A 90 -2.20 -0.32 -11.84
N CYS A 91 -0.96 -0.63 -11.47
CA CYS A 91 -0.62 -1.79 -10.62
C CYS A 91 -1.36 -1.77 -9.27
N TYR A 92 -1.46 -0.60 -8.64
CA TYR A 92 -2.23 -0.44 -7.40
C TYR A 92 -3.74 -0.62 -7.63
N GLY A 93 -4.27 -0.11 -8.75
CA GLY A 93 -5.65 -0.33 -9.17
C GLY A 93 -5.99 -1.80 -9.33
N GLN A 94 -5.13 -2.55 -10.02
CA GLN A 94 -5.27 -3.98 -10.22
C GLN A 94 -5.21 -4.78 -8.91
N ALA A 95 -4.53 -4.26 -7.87
CA ALA A 95 -4.54 -4.82 -6.51
C ALA A 95 -5.77 -4.43 -5.68
N GLY A 96 -6.78 -3.79 -6.29
CA GLY A 96 -8.01 -3.35 -5.63
C GLY A 96 -7.88 -2.03 -4.85
N LEU A 97 -6.73 -1.35 -4.94
CA LEU A 97 -6.48 -0.05 -4.30
C LEU A 97 -6.91 1.10 -5.22
N GLN A 98 -8.13 1.00 -5.74
CA GLN A 98 -8.74 2.03 -6.58
C GLN A 98 -9.15 3.25 -5.74
N TYR A 99 -8.68 4.44 -6.12
CA TYR A 99 -9.22 5.68 -5.55
C TYR A 99 -10.53 5.97 -6.30
N ARG A 100 -11.67 5.90 -5.60
CA ARG A 100 -13.00 6.10 -6.20
C ARG A 100 -13.05 7.45 -6.93
N ALA A 101 -13.03 7.40 -8.26
CA ALA A 101 -13.17 8.54 -9.13
C ALA A 101 -14.59 9.10 -9.04
N VAL A 102 -14.86 9.93 -8.03
CA VAL A 102 -16.04 10.79 -7.99
C VAL A 102 -15.55 12.21 -7.74
N HIS A 103 -15.29 12.93 -8.82
CA HIS A 103 -15.21 14.41 -8.91
C HIS A 103 -14.24 15.19 -7.97
N GLY A 104 -13.58 14.57 -6.99
CA GLY A 104 -12.65 15.22 -6.05
C GLY A 104 -11.19 14.80 -6.20
N VAL A 105 -10.92 13.71 -6.91
CA VAL A 105 -9.59 13.09 -7.07
C VAL A 105 -8.67 13.96 -7.92
N LEU A 106 -9.21 14.64 -8.94
CA LEU A 106 -8.46 15.63 -9.71
C LEU A 106 -8.02 16.83 -8.87
N ARG A 107 -8.60 17.08 -7.68
CA ARG A 107 -8.23 18.22 -6.81
C ARG A 107 -7.19 17.84 -5.75
N SER A 108 -7.18 16.60 -5.27
CA SER A 108 -6.14 16.10 -4.35
C SER A 108 -4.88 15.65 -5.10
N PHE A 109 -5.01 15.07 -6.29
CA PHE A 109 -3.89 14.85 -7.20
C PHE A 109 -3.34 16.17 -7.78
N ARG A 110 -4.16 17.24 -7.90
CA ARG A 110 -3.69 18.60 -8.25
C ARG A 110 -2.73 19.23 -7.25
N LYS A 111 -2.73 18.79 -5.99
CA LYS A 111 -1.93 19.43 -4.93
C LYS A 111 -0.78 18.57 -4.41
N HIS A 112 -0.81 17.24 -4.61
CA HIS A 112 0.24 16.36 -4.07
C HIS A 112 0.87 15.39 -5.08
N VAL A 113 0.36 15.27 -6.31
CA VAL A 113 1.09 14.60 -7.40
C VAL A 113 1.31 15.63 -8.50
N VAL A 114 2.13 16.60 -8.13
CA VAL A 114 2.95 17.31 -9.07
C VAL A 114 3.85 16.26 -9.72
N VAL A 115 3.59 15.93 -10.99
CA VAL A 115 4.58 15.38 -11.93
C VAL A 115 5.61 16.48 -12.24
N HIS A 116 6.17 17.08 -11.20
CA HIS A 116 7.42 17.81 -11.26
C HIS A 116 8.34 17.13 -10.28
N LYS A 117 9.29 16.40 -10.87
CA LYS A 117 10.48 15.89 -10.20
C LYS A 117 10.14 14.91 -9.08
N ALA A 118 10.27 13.64 -9.41
CA ALA A 118 10.22 12.52 -8.50
C ALA A 118 10.92 12.84 -7.15
N LYS A 119 10.12 13.20 -6.15
CA LYS A 119 10.58 13.43 -4.78
C LYS A 119 9.55 12.97 -3.77
N SER A 120 8.92 11.82 -4.05
CA SER A 120 8.53 10.90 -2.98
C SER A 120 8.42 9.47 -3.50
N ILE A 121 9.53 8.98 -4.07
CA ILE A 121 9.82 7.56 -4.29
C ILE A 121 10.16 6.85 -2.96
N ARG A 122 9.96 7.49 -1.80
CA ARG A 122 10.44 6.96 -0.50
C ARG A 122 9.61 5.82 0.08
N ASP A 123 8.42 5.56 -0.46
CA ASP A 123 7.51 4.51 0.04
C ASP A 123 7.31 3.35 -0.96
N MET A 124 7.86 3.50 -2.17
CA MET A 124 7.90 2.43 -3.14
C MET A 124 9.10 1.55 -2.80
N SER A 125 8.90 0.25 -2.55
CA SER A 125 10.07 -0.59 -2.23
C SER A 125 11.05 -0.54 -3.39
N SER A 126 12.34 -0.67 -3.06
CA SER A 126 13.44 -0.72 -4.02
C SER A 126 13.21 -1.72 -5.16
N ARG A 127 12.38 -2.75 -4.95
CA ARG A 127 12.02 -3.74 -5.96
C ARG A 127 10.97 -3.24 -6.96
N LEU A 128 9.99 -2.41 -6.57
CA LEU A 128 9.05 -1.84 -7.54
C LEU A 128 9.75 -0.82 -8.45
N ILE A 129 10.69 -0.06 -7.87
CA ILE A 129 11.52 0.90 -8.62
C ILE A 129 12.39 0.16 -9.64
N TYR A 130 12.95 -0.98 -9.25
CA TYR A 130 13.72 -1.83 -10.15
C TYR A 130 12.86 -2.42 -11.29
N LEU A 131 11.66 -2.93 -10.98
CA LEU A 131 10.74 -3.44 -11.99
C LEU A 131 10.29 -2.35 -12.96
N LEU A 132 10.01 -1.15 -12.44
CA LEU A 132 9.77 0.04 -13.25
C LEU A 132 10.92 0.37 -14.17
N SER A 133 12.18 0.24 -13.72
CA SER A 133 13.35 0.50 -14.56
C SER A 133 13.56 -0.53 -15.68
N ILE A 134 13.08 -1.76 -15.49
CA ILE A 134 13.13 -2.81 -16.51
C ILE A 134 11.97 -2.67 -17.51
N ALA A 135 10.80 -2.24 -17.04
CA ALA A 135 9.66 -1.98 -17.91
C ALA A 135 9.83 -0.68 -18.70
N ALA A 136 10.47 0.34 -18.12
CA ALA A 136 10.63 1.65 -18.76
C ALA A 136 11.78 1.73 -19.79
N ASN A 137 12.59 0.68 -19.92
CA ASN A 137 13.81 0.69 -20.70
C ASN A 137 13.82 -0.47 -21.68
#